data_AF-A0AAP3XRZ2-F1
#
_entry.id   AF-A0AAP3XRZ2-F1
#
_cell.length_a   1.000
_cell.length_b   1.000
_cell.length_c   1.000
_cell.angle_alpha   90.00
_cell.angle_beta   90.00
_cell.angle_gamma   90.00
#
_symmetry.space_group_name_H-M   'P 1'
#
loop_
_entity.id
_entity.type
_entity.pdbx_description
1 polymer ?
#
loop_
_entity_poly.entity_id
_entity_poly.type
_entity_poly.pdbx_seq_one_letter_code
_entity_poly.pdbx_strand_id
1 'polypeptide(L)'
;MPSPRKYLAEVAIGLCTRGHVIIPADQIHADGEMPQGAVEILENCHIYLICRRPYASFDPATFTYDGRACSGALIYREDAALHRVPFTFQVNADISRLDVDPYPHRQLVGYDAFGTSVRYWPASMLSLSSAVPGEDLRSFEVLYVGQAYGDGSRNALDRLRKHETLQKILAKSLATRPHDEIMLFAFDYAPPQVFSHIDGRSAAAACKDIDKAHWIDAHTIKPDKQSQVALAEAGLIRYFSPPYNKIYKHTFPEKTQKLLEYCYKLDFSALIVEINTEETYTPLYSSNVTKGVHHIAAFDLHDPQKRRSFFSMTNVDGDELLMKHSGPVY
;
A
#
# COMPACT_ATOMS: atom_id res chain seq x y z
N MET A 1 9.73 34.15 16.90
CA MET A 1 9.22 33.23 17.95
C MET A 1 8.43 32.12 17.26
N PRO A 2 8.55 30.86 17.69
CA PRO A 2 7.73 29.78 17.16
C PRO A 2 6.24 30.08 17.40
N SER A 3 5.38 29.65 16.48
CA SER A 3 3.93 29.77 16.64
C SER A 3 3.47 29.09 17.94
N PRO A 4 2.41 29.61 18.59
CA PRO A 4 1.93 29.04 19.85
C PRO A 4 1.27 27.68 19.61
N ARG A 5 1.31 26.84 20.65
CA ARG A 5 0.45 25.64 20.77
C ARG A 5 -0.93 26.08 21.25
N LYS A 6 -2.00 25.45 20.74
CA LYS A 6 -3.36 25.79 21.17
C LYS A 6 -3.68 25.08 22.48
N TYR A 7 -3.34 23.80 22.56
CA TYR A 7 -3.52 22.93 23.71
C TYR A 7 -2.18 22.46 24.27
N LEU A 8 -2.18 22.04 25.54
CA LEU A 8 -1.00 21.42 26.15
C LEU A 8 -0.66 20.08 25.47
N ALA A 9 -1.69 19.30 25.14
CA ALA A 9 -1.60 18.06 24.39
C ALA A 9 -2.13 18.29 22.97
N GLU A 10 -1.24 18.27 21.99
CA GLU A 10 -1.64 18.24 20.59
C GLU A 10 -1.90 16.79 20.17
N VAL A 11 -2.92 16.58 19.34
CA VAL A 11 -3.37 15.25 18.92
C VAL A 11 -3.40 15.13 17.41
N ALA A 12 -3.07 13.95 16.90
CA ALA A 12 -3.17 13.57 15.51
C ALA A 12 -3.97 12.27 15.37
N ILE A 13 -4.70 12.15 14.27
CA ILE A 13 -5.38 10.89 13.94
C ILE A 13 -4.51 10.05 13.01
N GLY A 14 -4.35 8.79 13.37
CA GLY A 14 -3.56 7.79 12.68
C GLY A 14 -4.43 6.72 12.02
N LEU A 15 -4.15 6.43 10.75
CA LEU A 15 -4.73 5.35 9.99
C LEU A 15 -3.61 4.40 9.56
N CYS A 16 -3.54 3.24 10.19
CA CYS A 16 -2.45 2.27 9.97
C CYS A 16 -2.98 0.97 9.34
N THR A 17 -2.23 0.45 8.38
CA THR A 17 -2.53 -0.84 7.76
C THR A 17 -2.37 -1.98 8.76
N ARG A 18 -3.32 -2.92 8.75
CA ARG A 18 -3.25 -4.17 9.52
C ARG A 18 -2.68 -5.33 8.70
N GLY A 19 -2.89 -5.30 7.39
CA GLY A 19 -2.40 -6.30 6.46
C GLY A 19 -2.86 -6.00 5.03
N HIS A 20 -2.30 -6.72 4.08
CA HIS A 20 -2.62 -6.57 2.67
C HIS A 20 -2.54 -7.88 1.89
N VAL A 21 -3.18 -7.88 0.73
CA VAL A 21 -3.04 -8.93 -0.27
C VAL A 21 -2.66 -8.33 -1.61
N ILE A 22 -1.84 -9.07 -2.35
CA ILE A 22 -1.40 -8.70 -3.70
C ILE A 22 -2.04 -9.65 -4.69
N ILE A 23 -2.73 -9.11 -5.70
CA ILE A 23 -3.51 -9.88 -6.67
C ILE A 23 -3.13 -9.44 -8.09
N PRO A 24 -2.63 -10.34 -8.94
CA PRO A 24 -2.44 -10.07 -10.35
C PRO A 24 -3.77 -9.69 -11.00
N ALA A 25 -3.79 -8.68 -11.87
CA ALA A 25 -5.05 -8.19 -12.43
C ALA A 25 -5.81 -9.24 -13.27
N ASP A 26 -5.10 -10.22 -13.86
CA ASP A 26 -5.69 -11.34 -14.59
C ASP A 26 -6.42 -12.34 -13.68
N GLN A 27 -6.07 -12.40 -12.39
CA GLN A 27 -6.70 -13.29 -11.40
C GLN A 27 -7.99 -12.73 -10.80
N ILE A 28 -8.32 -11.46 -11.05
CA ILE A 28 -9.55 -10.83 -10.52
C ILE A 28 -10.81 -11.57 -11.01
N HIS A 29 -10.77 -12.10 -12.22
CA HIS A 29 -11.87 -12.84 -12.85
C HIS A 29 -11.72 -14.36 -12.76
N ALA A 30 -10.68 -14.86 -12.09
CA ALA A 30 -10.48 -16.29 -11.93
C ALA A 30 -11.46 -16.84 -10.87
N ASP A 31 -11.98 -18.05 -11.13
CA ASP A 31 -12.81 -18.81 -10.18
C ASP A 31 -11.96 -19.64 -9.19
N GLY A 32 -10.69 -19.24 -8.98
CA GLY A 32 -9.75 -19.94 -8.11
C GLY A 32 -10.04 -19.70 -6.63
N GLU A 33 -9.67 -20.68 -5.80
CA GLU A 33 -9.74 -20.56 -4.34
C GLU A 33 -8.58 -19.72 -3.81
N MET A 34 -8.87 -18.80 -2.88
CA MET A 34 -7.85 -18.01 -2.18
C MET A 34 -7.64 -18.55 -0.76
N PRO A 35 -6.43 -18.41 -0.19
CA PRO A 35 -6.20 -18.72 1.22
C PRO A 35 -7.14 -17.90 2.12
N GLN A 36 -7.61 -18.49 3.22
CA GLN A 36 -8.59 -17.85 4.12
C GLN A 36 -8.15 -16.46 4.62
N GLY A 37 -6.87 -16.26 4.92
CA GLY A 37 -6.35 -14.95 5.33
C GLY A 37 -6.43 -13.88 4.23
N ALA A 38 -6.27 -14.26 2.96
CA ALA A 38 -6.45 -13.35 1.82
C ALA A 38 -7.93 -12.96 1.66
N VAL A 39 -8.86 -13.91 1.88
CA VAL A 39 -10.31 -13.65 1.86
C VAL A 39 -10.69 -12.65 2.96
N GLU A 40 -10.22 -12.84 4.19
CA GLU A 40 -10.50 -11.94 5.31
C GLU A 40 -10.04 -10.49 5.03
N ILE A 41 -8.85 -10.32 4.44
CA ILE A 41 -8.34 -8.99 4.07
C ILE A 41 -9.23 -8.36 2.98
N LEU A 42 -9.70 -9.14 2.00
CA LEU A 42 -10.53 -8.61 0.91
C LEU A 42 -11.95 -8.25 1.35
N GLU A 43 -12.50 -8.98 2.31
CA GLU A 43 -13.78 -8.68 2.94
C GLU A 43 -13.70 -7.40 3.78
N ASN A 44 -12.57 -7.18 4.45
CA ASN A 44 -12.31 -6.00 5.28
C ASN A 44 -11.50 -4.92 4.54
N CYS A 45 -11.35 -4.99 3.22
CA CYS A 45 -10.48 -4.06 2.51
C CYS A 45 -11.12 -2.65 2.48
N HIS A 46 -10.31 -1.64 2.78
CA HIS A 46 -10.72 -0.24 2.84
C HIS A 46 -10.16 0.56 1.68
N ILE A 47 -8.92 0.29 1.30
CA ILE A 47 -8.16 0.99 0.27
C ILE A 47 -7.54 -0.05 -0.66
N TYR A 48 -7.58 0.21 -1.96
CA TYR A 48 -6.81 -0.54 -2.93
C TYR A 48 -5.86 0.37 -3.71
N LEU A 49 -4.73 -0.19 -4.12
CA LEU A 49 -3.81 0.42 -5.06
C LEU A 49 -3.83 -0.37 -6.37
N ILE A 50 -3.75 0.34 -7.48
CA ILE A 50 -3.41 -0.25 -8.78
C ILE A 50 -1.95 0.08 -9.01
N CYS A 51 -1.12 -0.96 -9.06
CA CYS A 51 0.31 -0.86 -9.18
C CYS A 51 0.82 -1.49 -10.47
N ARG A 52 2.02 -1.09 -10.89
CA ARG A 52 2.71 -1.65 -12.05
C ARG A 52 4.11 -2.11 -11.66
N ARG A 53 4.56 -3.18 -12.31
CA ARG A 53 5.93 -3.69 -12.24
C ARG A 53 6.30 -4.40 -13.54
N PRO A 54 7.60 -4.68 -13.79
CA PRO A 54 7.99 -5.52 -14.90
C PRO A 54 7.31 -6.89 -14.83
N TYR A 55 6.90 -7.37 -16.00
CA TYR A 55 6.32 -8.68 -16.17
C TYR A 55 7.42 -9.75 -16.15
N ALA A 56 7.20 -10.82 -15.38
CA ALA A 56 8.12 -11.96 -15.28
C ALA A 56 7.57 -13.20 -16.01
N SER A 57 8.45 -13.93 -16.68
CA SER A 57 8.19 -15.26 -17.25
C SER A 57 9.35 -16.22 -16.96
N PHE A 58 9.13 -17.53 -16.99
CA PHE A 58 10.20 -18.51 -16.89
C PHE A 58 11.04 -18.55 -18.17
N ASP A 59 12.36 -18.78 -18.06
CA ASP A 59 13.24 -19.13 -19.17
C ASP A 59 13.27 -20.66 -19.35
N PRO A 60 12.53 -21.24 -20.32
CA PRO A 60 12.47 -22.69 -20.48
C PRO A 60 13.83 -23.33 -20.79
N ALA A 61 14.76 -22.57 -21.37
CA ALA A 61 16.09 -23.08 -21.71
C ALA A 61 16.97 -23.33 -20.48
N THR A 62 16.63 -22.74 -19.33
CA THR A 62 17.40 -22.86 -18.09
C THR A 62 16.69 -23.68 -17.02
N PHE A 63 15.43 -24.04 -17.25
CA PHE A 63 14.61 -24.71 -16.26
C PHE A 63 15.07 -26.16 -16.02
N THR A 64 15.17 -26.54 -14.75
CA THR A 64 15.52 -27.89 -14.31
C THR A 64 14.68 -28.30 -13.12
N TYR A 65 14.35 -29.59 -13.05
CA TYR A 65 13.69 -30.23 -11.91
C TYR A 65 14.29 -31.62 -11.70
N ASP A 66 14.76 -31.90 -10.48
CA ASP A 66 15.43 -33.17 -10.13
C ASP A 66 14.53 -34.16 -9.35
N GLY A 67 13.23 -33.86 -9.24
CA GLY A 67 12.28 -34.63 -8.43
C GLY A 67 12.14 -34.13 -6.99
N ARG A 68 12.95 -33.14 -6.57
CA ARG A 68 12.89 -32.55 -5.23
C ARG A 68 12.99 -31.03 -5.26
N ALA A 69 13.88 -30.49 -6.07
CA ALA A 69 14.13 -29.07 -6.21
C ALA A 69 14.00 -28.66 -7.67
N CYS A 70 13.51 -27.46 -7.89
CA CYS A 70 13.56 -26.85 -9.22
C CYS A 70 14.38 -25.56 -9.20
N SER A 71 15.02 -25.29 -10.33
CA SER A 71 15.80 -24.08 -10.54
C SER A 71 15.72 -23.63 -11.99
N GLY A 72 16.05 -22.36 -12.23
CA GLY A 72 16.09 -21.77 -13.56
C GLY A 72 16.26 -20.27 -13.46
N ALA A 73 15.85 -19.56 -14.50
CA ALA A 73 15.79 -18.11 -14.52
C ALA A 73 14.37 -17.59 -14.78
N LEU A 74 14.01 -16.51 -14.09
CA LEU A 74 12.95 -15.61 -14.52
C LEU A 74 13.54 -14.58 -15.48
N ILE A 75 12.80 -14.28 -16.54
CA ILE A 75 13.09 -13.25 -17.51
C ILE A 75 12.13 -12.10 -17.28
N TYR A 76 12.64 -10.87 -17.30
CA TYR A 76 11.83 -9.67 -17.43
C TYR A 76 12.52 -8.65 -18.32
N ARG A 77 11.77 -7.62 -18.72
CA ARG A 77 12.31 -6.49 -19.48
C ARG A 77 12.08 -5.21 -18.73
N GLU A 78 13.11 -4.39 -18.69
CA GLU A 78 13.00 -2.98 -18.29
C GLU A 78 13.41 -2.15 -19.50
N ASP A 79 12.46 -1.39 -20.03
CA ASP A 79 12.56 -0.72 -21.33
C ASP A 79 13.03 -1.67 -22.45
N ALA A 80 14.25 -1.50 -22.97
CA ALA A 80 14.83 -2.33 -24.02
C ALA A 80 15.74 -3.45 -23.50
N ALA A 81 16.09 -3.42 -22.20
CA ALA A 81 17.03 -4.37 -21.62
C ALA A 81 16.31 -5.66 -21.19
N LEU A 82 16.91 -6.79 -21.55
CA LEU A 82 16.47 -8.11 -21.11
C LEU A 82 17.26 -8.51 -19.88
N HIS A 83 16.56 -8.82 -18.80
CA HIS A 83 17.14 -9.24 -17.54
C HIS A 83 16.82 -10.71 -17.28
N ARG A 84 17.77 -11.40 -16.64
CA ARG A 84 17.61 -12.78 -16.16
C ARG A 84 17.96 -12.85 -14.70
N VAL A 85 17.06 -13.40 -13.90
CA VAL A 85 17.23 -13.54 -12.45
C VAL A 85 17.08 -15.00 -12.10
N PRO A 86 18.08 -15.62 -11.45
CA PRO A 86 17.99 -17.03 -11.08
C PRO A 86 16.92 -17.24 -10.00
N PHE A 87 16.32 -18.43 -9.96
CA PHE A 87 15.50 -18.87 -8.85
C PHE A 87 15.82 -20.32 -8.50
N THR A 88 15.62 -20.68 -7.23
CA THR A 88 15.71 -22.06 -6.75
C THR A 88 14.78 -22.27 -5.57
N PHE A 89 13.94 -23.32 -5.60
CA PHE A 89 13.13 -23.69 -4.45
C PHE A 89 12.85 -25.20 -4.38
N GLN A 90 12.49 -25.68 -3.18
CA GLN A 90 12.09 -27.05 -2.94
C GLN A 90 10.64 -27.25 -3.35
N VAL A 91 10.37 -28.34 -4.06
CA VAL A 91 9.04 -28.74 -4.49
C VAL A 91 8.55 -29.82 -3.53
N ASN A 92 7.25 -29.83 -3.24
CA ASN A 92 6.65 -30.84 -2.38
C ASN A 92 6.74 -32.25 -3.01
N ALA A 93 6.77 -33.28 -2.17
CA ALA A 93 6.95 -34.66 -2.60
C ALA A 93 5.75 -35.27 -3.37
N ASP A 94 4.60 -34.58 -3.41
CA ASP A 94 3.42 -34.97 -4.18
C ASP A 94 3.53 -34.64 -5.68
N ILE A 95 4.60 -33.96 -6.10
CA ILE A 95 4.83 -33.55 -7.49
C ILE A 95 5.83 -34.49 -8.17
N SER A 96 5.35 -35.30 -9.12
CA SER A 96 6.18 -36.24 -9.88
C SER A 96 6.88 -35.59 -11.07
N ARG A 97 6.26 -34.58 -11.67
CA ARG A 97 6.76 -33.83 -12.83
C ARG A 97 6.43 -32.35 -12.68
N LEU A 98 7.33 -31.49 -13.12
CA LEU A 98 7.15 -30.05 -13.13
C LEU A 98 7.58 -29.52 -14.50
N ASP A 99 6.67 -28.84 -15.19
CA ASP A 99 6.91 -28.32 -16.53
C ASP A 99 6.73 -26.80 -16.57
N VAL A 100 7.44 -26.13 -17.47
CA VAL A 100 7.16 -24.74 -17.82
C VAL A 100 5.98 -24.72 -18.78
N ASP A 101 4.94 -23.94 -18.44
CA ASP A 101 3.76 -23.76 -19.29
C ASP A 101 4.14 -23.23 -20.68
N PRO A 102 3.36 -23.53 -21.74
CA PRO A 102 3.62 -22.98 -23.08
C PRO A 102 3.71 -21.44 -23.09
N TYR A 103 4.22 -20.88 -24.19
CA TYR A 103 4.33 -19.44 -24.35
C TYR A 103 3.02 -18.74 -23.93
N PRO A 104 3.04 -17.76 -23.01
CA PRO A 104 4.21 -16.94 -22.63
C PRO A 104 5.00 -17.39 -21.39
N HIS A 105 4.99 -18.68 -21.02
CA HIS A 105 5.81 -19.24 -19.94
C HIS A 105 5.55 -18.58 -18.58
N ARG A 106 4.27 -18.36 -18.25
CA ARG A 106 3.84 -17.59 -17.05
C ARG A 106 3.85 -18.39 -15.77
N GLN A 107 3.94 -19.70 -15.84
CA GLN A 107 3.77 -20.56 -14.69
C GLN A 107 4.53 -21.86 -14.86
N LEU A 108 4.87 -22.48 -13.72
CA LEU A 108 5.20 -23.89 -13.67
C LEU A 108 3.93 -24.69 -13.36
N VAL A 109 3.76 -25.82 -14.02
CA VAL A 109 2.64 -26.75 -13.82
C VAL A 109 3.18 -28.03 -13.21
N GLY A 110 2.73 -28.34 -12.00
CA GLY A 110 3.08 -29.55 -11.26
C GLY A 110 2.04 -30.65 -11.49
N TYR A 111 2.53 -31.84 -11.77
CA TYR A 111 1.73 -33.04 -12.02
C TYR A 111 1.97 -34.10 -10.95
N ASP A 112 0.91 -34.81 -10.56
CA ASP A 112 1.00 -35.98 -9.70
C ASP A 112 1.55 -37.21 -10.45
N ALA A 113 1.67 -38.36 -9.77
CA ALA A 113 2.15 -39.60 -10.39
C ALA A 113 1.22 -40.16 -11.49
N PHE A 114 -0.03 -39.70 -11.56
CA PHE A 114 -1.01 -40.09 -12.57
C PHE A 114 -1.03 -39.15 -13.78
N GLY A 115 -0.22 -38.08 -13.76
CA GLY A 115 -0.17 -37.07 -14.82
C GLY A 115 -1.27 -36.01 -14.72
N THR A 116 -1.97 -35.92 -13.59
CA THR A 116 -2.98 -34.88 -13.34
C THR A 116 -2.30 -33.61 -12.85
N SER A 117 -2.67 -32.46 -13.40
CA SER A 117 -2.20 -31.16 -12.92
C SER A 117 -2.79 -30.87 -11.54
N VAL A 118 -1.94 -30.72 -10.53
CA VAL A 118 -2.37 -30.53 -9.13
C VAL A 118 -1.92 -29.20 -8.54
N ARG A 119 -0.93 -28.53 -9.14
CA ARG A 119 -0.43 -27.25 -8.61
C ARG A 119 0.18 -26.36 -9.70
N TYR A 120 0.09 -25.05 -9.48
CA TYR A 120 0.62 -24.02 -10.35
C TYR A 120 1.51 -23.06 -9.55
N TRP A 121 2.64 -22.64 -10.14
CA TRP A 121 3.49 -21.58 -9.60
C TRP A 121 3.61 -20.45 -10.62
N PRO A 122 2.79 -19.39 -10.52
CA PRO A 122 2.91 -18.22 -11.36
C PRO A 122 4.25 -17.51 -11.16
N ALA A 123 4.89 -17.07 -12.24
CA ALA A 123 6.13 -16.30 -12.21
C ALA A 123 5.97 -14.99 -11.40
N SER A 124 4.80 -14.35 -11.50
CA SER A 124 4.46 -13.15 -10.74
C SER A 124 4.51 -13.40 -9.23
N MET A 125 3.98 -14.53 -8.74
CA MET A 125 4.03 -14.90 -7.33
C MET A 125 5.42 -15.37 -6.90
N LEU A 126 6.08 -16.21 -7.71
CA LEU A 126 7.42 -16.70 -7.39
C LEU A 126 8.43 -15.55 -7.26
N SER A 127 8.32 -14.53 -8.11
CA SER A 127 9.18 -13.35 -8.07
C SER A 127 9.08 -12.50 -6.79
N LEU A 128 8.03 -12.71 -5.97
CA LEU A 128 7.89 -12.07 -4.66
C LEU A 128 8.57 -12.87 -3.55
N SER A 129 8.88 -14.14 -3.81
CA SER A 129 9.48 -15.02 -2.81
C SER A 129 10.96 -14.70 -2.60
N SER A 130 11.48 -15.08 -1.42
CA SER A 130 12.91 -15.02 -1.12
C SER A 130 13.76 -15.95 -2.00
N ALA A 131 13.15 -16.84 -2.79
CA ALA A 131 13.85 -17.70 -3.75
C ALA A 131 14.38 -16.93 -4.98
N VAL A 132 13.93 -15.68 -5.17
CA VAL A 132 14.33 -14.82 -6.29
C VAL A 132 15.10 -13.61 -5.73
N PRO A 133 16.39 -13.44 -6.07
CA PRO A 133 17.19 -12.32 -5.62
C PRO A 133 16.82 -11.02 -6.34
N GLY A 134 17.19 -9.89 -5.74
CA GLY A 134 16.99 -8.56 -6.32
C GLY A 134 15.63 -7.94 -6.00
N GLU A 135 15.48 -6.65 -6.29
CA GLU A 135 14.29 -5.85 -5.92
C GLU A 135 13.43 -5.44 -7.11
N ASP A 136 13.94 -5.58 -8.33
CA ASP A 136 13.28 -5.03 -9.53
C ASP A 136 11.89 -5.63 -9.76
N LEU A 137 11.78 -6.96 -9.61
CA LEU A 137 10.50 -7.67 -9.68
C LEU A 137 9.65 -7.50 -8.40
N ARG A 138 10.22 -6.99 -7.31
CA ARG A 138 9.50 -6.79 -6.04
C ARG A 138 9.08 -5.34 -5.81
N SER A 139 9.48 -4.43 -6.70
CA SER A 139 9.17 -3.01 -6.63
C SER A 139 7.94 -2.66 -7.47
N PHE A 140 7.04 -1.86 -6.91
CA PHE A 140 5.74 -1.55 -7.52
C PHE A 140 5.49 -0.05 -7.60
N GLU A 141 5.25 0.44 -8.82
CA GLU A 141 4.86 1.83 -9.05
C GLU A 141 3.36 1.99 -8.78
N VAL A 142 2.99 2.90 -7.88
CA VAL A 142 1.60 3.23 -7.57
C VAL A 142 1.02 4.08 -8.70
N LEU A 143 0.10 3.51 -9.47
CA LEU A 143 -0.58 4.19 -10.58
C LEU A 143 -1.91 4.82 -10.15
N TYR A 144 -2.57 4.27 -9.14
CA TYR A 144 -3.85 4.74 -8.65
C TYR A 144 -4.09 4.30 -7.20
N VAL A 145 -4.77 5.15 -6.42
CA VAL A 145 -5.32 4.83 -5.09
C VAL A 145 -6.84 4.97 -5.16
N GLY A 146 -7.57 4.01 -4.61
CA GLY A 146 -9.03 4.07 -4.54
C GLY A 146 -9.62 3.41 -3.30
N GLN A 147 -10.91 3.66 -3.10
CA GLN A 147 -11.68 3.13 -1.98
C GLN A 147 -12.31 1.77 -2.31
N ALA A 148 -12.26 0.84 -1.36
CA ALA A 148 -12.91 -0.47 -1.45
C ALA A 148 -14.20 -0.59 -0.60
N TYR A 149 -14.56 0.44 0.17
CA TYR A 149 -15.60 0.37 1.21
C TYR A 149 -17.01 -0.01 0.70
N GLY A 150 -17.45 -1.24 1.00
CA GLY A 150 -18.75 -1.83 0.70
C GLY A 150 -19.90 -1.34 1.59
N ASP A 151 -21.13 -1.29 1.06
CA ASP A 151 -22.38 -1.13 1.83
C ASP A 151 -22.82 -2.46 2.49
N GLY A 152 -21.87 -3.34 2.83
CA GLY A 152 -22.10 -4.66 3.42
C GLY A 152 -22.58 -5.75 2.46
N SER A 153 -22.82 -5.45 1.18
CA SER A 153 -23.42 -6.40 0.21
C SER A 153 -22.47 -6.92 -0.88
N ARG A 154 -21.31 -6.28 -1.10
CA ARG A 154 -20.34 -6.64 -2.15
C ARG A 154 -18.91 -6.58 -1.61
N ASN A 155 -18.11 -7.60 -1.92
CA ASN A 155 -16.69 -7.63 -1.57
C ASN A 155 -15.89 -6.63 -2.43
N ALA A 156 -14.68 -6.28 -2.01
CA ALA A 156 -13.81 -5.34 -2.72
C ALA A 156 -13.50 -5.78 -4.17
N LEU A 157 -13.40 -7.10 -4.40
CA LEU A 157 -13.15 -7.68 -5.72
C LEU A 157 -14.28 -7.42 -6.72
N ASP A 158 -15.54 -7.51 -6.30
CA ASP A 158 -16.70 -7.31 -7.18
C ASP A 158 -16.79 -5.88 -7.71
N ARG A 159 -16.30 -4.91 -6.93
CA ARG A 159 -16.19 -3.52 -7.37
C ARG A 159 -15.02 -3.33 -8.33
N LEU A 160 -13.86 -3.90 -8.01
CA LEU A 160 -12.67 -3.87 -8.87
C LEU A 160 -12.97 -4.47 -10.26
N ARG A 161 -13.69 -5.59 -10.32
CA ARG A 161 -14.13 -6.25 -11.56
C ARG A 161 -14.88 -5.32 -12.53
N LYS A 162 -15.67 -4.38 -11.99
CA LYS A 162 -16.50 -3.46 -12.78
C LYS A 162 -15.92 -2.04 -12.83
N HIS A 163 -14.70 -1.85 -12.33
CA HIS A 163 -14.14 -0.52 -12.16
C HIS A 163 -13.55 0.02 -13.47
N GLU A 164 -14.20 1.03 -14.05
CA GLU A 164 -13.79 1.66 -15.32
C GLU A 164 -12.32 2.13 -15.31
N THR A 165 -11.84 2.68 -14.18
CA THR A 165 -10.45 3.14 -14.07
C THR A 165 -9.46 2.00 -14.17
N LEU A 166 -9.77 0.82 -13.60
CA LEU A 166 -8.90 -0.36 -13.73
C LEU A 166 -8.82 -0.81 -15.18
N GLN A 167 -9.97 -0.93 -15.85
CA GLN A 167 -10.04 -1.30 -17.27
C GLN A 167 -9.26 -0.32 -18.15
N LYS A 168 -9.36 0.98 -17.87
CA LYS A 168 -8.61 2.04 -18.56
C LYS A 168 -7.10 1.92 -18.33
N ILE A 169 -6.67 1.65 -17.09
CA ILE A 169 -5.24 1.46 -16.77
C ILE A 169 -4.71 0.22 -17.48
N LEU A 170 -5.44 -0.90 -17.45
CA LEU A 170 -5.08 -2.12 -18.17
C LEU A 170 -4.91 -1.84 -19.66
N ALA A 171 -5.93 -1.27 -20.32
CA ALA A 171 -5.88 -0.98 -21.76
C ALA A 171 -4.69 -0.06 -22.13
N LYS A 172 -4.44 0.99 -21.35
CA LYS A 172 -3.32 1.90 -21.60
C LYS A 172 -1.96 1.25 -21.31
N SER A 173 -1.87 0.40 -20.29
CA SER A 173 -0.62 -0.32 -19.96
C SER A 173 -0.24 -1.27 -21.08
N LEU A 174 -1.17 -2.08 -21.60
CA LEU A 174 -0.90 -2.96 -22.73
C LEU A 174 -0.39 -2.19 -23.96
N ALA A 175 -0.93 -1.01 -24.24
CA ALA A 175 -0.55 -0.21 -25.40
C ALA A 175 0.80 0.50 -25.27
N THR A 176 1.20 0.88 -24.05
CA THR A 176 2.39 1.74 -23.82
C THR A 176 3.56 1.02 -23.18
N ARG A 177 3.29 -0.05 -22.41
CA ARG A 177 4.27 -0.82 -21.64
C ARG A 177 3.87 -2.30 -21.65
N PRO A 178 3.99 -2.99 -22.80
CA PRO A 178 3.58 -4.39 -22.96
C PRO A 178 4.44 -5.38 -22.15
N HIS A 179 5.57 -4.93 -21.62
CA HIS A 179 6.47 -5.71 -20.77
C HIS A 179 6.24 -5.49 -19.27
N ASP A 180 5.17 -4.79 -18.90
CA ASP A 180 4.77 -4.59 -17.52
C ASP A 180 3.47 -5.34 -17.23
N GLU A 181 3.28 -5.70 -15.97
CA GLU A 181 2.03 -6.25 -15.46
C GLU A 181 1.39 -5.33 -14.43
N ILE A 182 0.05 -5.39 -14.37
CA ILE A 182 -0.75 -4.65 -13.39
C ILE A 182 -1.05 -5.57 -12.22
N MET A 183 -0.79 -5.07 -11.02
CA MET A 183 -0.92 -5.78 -9.76
C MET A 183 -1.79 -4.92 -8.84
N LEU A 184 -2.76 -5.54 -8.19
CA LEU A 184 -3.62 -4.89 -7.22
C LEU A 184 -3.12 -5.17 -5.81
N PHE A 185 -3.06 -4.12 -5.01
CA PHE A 185 -2.90 -4.26 -3.57
C PHE A 185 -4.23 -3.91 -2.92
N ALA A 186 -4.71 -4.76 -2.02
CA ALA A 186 -5.88 -4.48 -1.19
C ALA A 186 -5.43 -4.42 0.27
N PHE A 187 -5.75 -3.31 0.94
CA PHE A 187 -5.30 -3.02 2.29
C PHE A 187 -6.47 -3.00 3.26
N ASP A 188 -6.30 -3.75 4.33
CA ASP A 188 -7.10 -3.63 5.53
C ASP A 188 -6.41 -2.69 6.53
N TYR A 189 -7.21 -1.92 7.26
CA TYR A 189 -6.75 -0.91 8.21
C TYR A 189 -7.23 -1.26 9.61
N ALA A 190 -6.31 -1.15 10.57
CA ALA A 190 -6.65 -1.22 11.98
C ALA A 190 -7.62 -0.09 12.37
N PRO A 191 -8.34 -0.22 13.51
CA PRO A 191 -9.09 0.90 14.07
C PRO A 191 -8.22 2.16 14.19
N PRO A 192 -8.76 3.37 13.94
CA PRO A 192 -7.99 4.60 14.00
C PRO A 192 -7.29 4.77 15.34
N GLN A 193 -6.04 5.22 15.28
CA GLN A 193 -5.22 5.51 16.43
C GLN A 193 -5.18 7.01 16.69
N VAL A 194 -5.00 7.39 17.96
CA VAL A 194 -4.78 8.79 18.34
C VAL A 194 -3.36 8.91 18.83
N PHE A 195 -2.55 9.68 18.11
CA PHE A 195 -1.23 10.04 18.54
C PHE A 195 -1.31 11.36 19.31
N SER A 196 -0.57 11.48 20.41
CA SER A 196 -0.54 12.72 21.19
C SER A 196 0.89 13.07 21.57
N HIS A 197 1.17 14.37 21.64
CA HIS A 197 2.42 14.89 22.17
C HIS A 197 2.13 16.04 23.13
N ILE A 198 2.82 16.04 24.27
CA ILE A 198 2.63 17.00 25.35
C ILE A 198 3.88 17.88 25.44
N ASP A 199 3.71 19.20 25.25
CA ASP A 199 4.81 20.15 25.42
C ASP A 199 4.78 20.75 26.84
N GLY A 200 5.44 20.10 27.78
CA GLY A 200 5.50 20.53 29.17
C GLY A 200 6.24 21.86 29.42
N ARG A 201 6.85 22.46 28.39
CA ARG A 201 7.52 23.77 28.47
C ARG A 201 6.65 24.90 27.88
N SER A 202 5.59 24.57 27.16
CA SER A 202 4.70 25.55 26.56
C SER A 202 3.71 26.08 27.59
N ALA A 203 3.58 27.41 27.69
CA ALA A 203 2.38 28.00 28.26
C ALA A 203 1.23 27.73 27.28
N ALA A 204 0.43 26.70 27.54
CA ALA A 204 -0.74 26.38 26.72
C ALA A 204 -1.67 27.60 26.66
N ALA A 205 -2.24 27.88 25.49
CA ALA A 205 -3.17 29.00 25.31
C ALA A 205 -4.55 28.71 25.91
N ALA A 206 -4.91 27.43 26.08
CA ALA A 206 -6.16 26.99 26.68
C ALA A 206 -6.06 26.81 28.21
N CYS A 207 -7.19 26.93 28.90
CA CYS A 207 -7.27 26.60 30.33
C CYS A 207 -7.38 25.07 30.55
N LYS A 208 -7.03 24.61 31.77
CA LYS A 208 -6.91 23.18 32.12
C LYS A 208 -8.16 22.34 31.80
N ASP A 209 -9.35 22.89 31.99
CA ASP A 209 -10.60 22.15 31.76
C ASP A 209 -10.88 21.95 30.27
N ILE A 210 -10.53 22.93 29.43
CA ILE A 210 -10.66 22.85 27.97
C ILE A 210 -9.66 21.83 27.40
N ASP A 211 -8.41 21.85 27.88
CA ASP A 211 -7.39 20.85 27.50
C ASP A 211 -7.86 19.42 27.83
N LYS A 212 -8.44 19.23 29.03
CA LYS A 212 -8.95 17.92 29.46
C LYS A 212 -10.11 17.44 28.61
N ALA A 213 -11.07 18.32 28.30
CA ALA A 213 -12.20 17.97 27.44
C ALA A 213 -11.74 17.58 26.02
N HIS A 214 -10.85 18.39 25.42
CA HIS A 214 -10.25 18.10 24.11
C HIS A 214 -9.55 16.73 24.08
N TRP A 215 -8.75 16.42 25.11
CA TRP A 215 -8.07 15.13 25.21
C TRP A 215 -9.06 13.96 25.29
N ILE A 216 -10.11 14.07 26.11
CA ILE A 216 -11.14 13.03 26.24
C ILE A 216 -11.88 12.86 24.92
N ASP A 217 -12.33 13.94 24.30
CA ASP A 217 -13.10 13.90 23.05
C ASP A 217 -12.29 13.25 21.92
N ALA A 218 -11.02 13.62 21.78
CA ALA A 218 -10.13 13.05 20.76
C ALA A 218 -9.95 11.53 20.90
N HIS A 219 -9.90 11.00 22.13
CA HIS A 219 -9.69 9.56 22.38
C HIS A 219 -10.99 8.75 22.42
N THR A 220 -12.14 9.39 22.61
CA THR A 220 -13.43 8.69 22.77
C THR A 220 -14.28 8.73 21.50
N ILE A 221 -14.27 9.83 20.76
CA ILE A 221 -15.09 10.02 19.57
C ILE A 221 -14.30 9.54 18.36
N LYS A 222 -14.68 8.41 17.76
CA LYS A 222 -14.03 7.86 16.56
C LYS A 222 -14.73 8.29 15.28
N PRO A 223 -14.00 8.45 14.16
CA PRO A 223 -14.66 8.70 12.88
C PRO A 223 -15.41 7.44 12.45
N ASP A 224 -16.52 7.63 11.73
CA ASP A 224 -17.19 6.52 11.05
C ASP A 224 -16.26 5.93 9.96
N LYS A 225 -16.61 4.74 9.48
CA LYS A 225 -15.73 4.00 8.58
C LYS A 225 -15.55 4.67 7.22
N GLN A 226 -16.58 5.33 6.71
CA GLN A 226 -16.52 6.06 5.44
C GLN A 226 -15.56 7.25 5.56
N SER A 227 -15.62 7.99 6.67
CA SER A 227 -14.69 9.07 6.97
C SER A 227 -13.24 8.58 7.06
N GLN A 228 -12.99 7.43 7.70
CA GLN A 228 -11.64 6.82 7.75
C GLN A 228 -11.10 6.52 6.35
N VAL A 229 -11.91 5.86 5.52
CA VAL A 229 -11.53 5.48 4.15
C VAL A 229 -11.26 6.73 3.31
N ALA A 230 -12.09 7.77 3.42
CA ALA A 230 -11.90 9.02 2.69
C ALA A 230 -10.63 9.77 3.10
N LEU A 231 -10.31 9.80 4.41
CA LEU A 231 -9.07 10.37 4.92
C LEU A 231 -7.85 9.61 4.42
N ALA A 232 -7.88 8.28 4.48
CA ALA A 232 -6.80 7.43 3.99
C ALA A 232 -6.56 7.63 2.48
N GLU A 233 -7.62 7.59 1.68
CA GLU A 233 -7.53 7.81 0.23
C GLU A 233 -6.93 9.18 -0.09
N ALA A 234 -7.46 10.26 0.48
CA ALA A 234 -6.99 11.62 0.20
C ALA A 234 -5.52 11.81 0.60
N GLY A 235 -5.13 11.30 1.77
CA GLY A 235 -3.75 11.33 2.25
C GLY A 235 -2.79 10.57 1.32
N LEU A 236 -3.16 9.36 0.90
CA LEU A 236 -2.32 8.54 0.02
C LEU A 236 -2.22 9.10 -1.41
N ILE A 237 -3.32 9.66 -1.95
CA ILE A 237 -3.28 10.33 -3.26
C ILE A 237 -2.34 11.54 -3.19
N ARG A 238 -2.40 12.33 -2.12
CA ARG A 238 -1.49 13.46 -1.94
C ARG A 238 -0.04 13.00 -1.82
N TYR A 239 0.21 11.93 -1.06
CA TYR A 239 1.54 11.41 -0.80
C TYR A 239 2.20 10.82 -2.06
N PHE A 240 1.57 9.80 -2.66
CA PHE A 240 2.10 9.14 -3.86
C PHE A 240 1.91 9.96 -5.14
N SER A 241 0.98 10.91 -5.16
CA SER A 241 0.72 11.74 -6.34
C SER A 241 0.53 10.92 -7.64
N PRO A 242 -0.23 9.80 -7.61
CA PRO A 242 -0.23 8.84 -8.72
C PRO A 242 -0.84 9.45 -10.01
N PRO A 243 -0.47 8.94 -11.20
CA PRO A 243 -0.83 9.54 -12.48
C PRO A 243 -2.33 9.50 -12.81
N TYR A 244 -3.09 8.53 -12.28
CA TYR A 244 -4.51 8.37 -12.62
C TYR A 244 -5.47 9.02 -11.61
N ASN A 245 -5.00 9.42 -10.42
CA ASN A 245 -5.79 10.25 -9.50
C ASN A 245 -5.69 11.74 -9.85
N LYS A 246 -6.81 12.45 -9.77
CA LYS A 246 -6.90 13.90 -10.05
C LYS A 246 -7.25 14.72 -8.82
N ILE A 247 -8.23 14.26 -8.06
CA ILE A 247 -8.73 14.93 -6.86
C ILE A 247 -7.71 14.72 -5.72
N TYR A 248 -7.55 15.69 -4.81
CA TYR A 248 -6.65 15.69 -3.63
C TYR A 248 -5.14 15.80 -3.89
N LYS A 249 -4.67 15.42 -5.09
CA LYS A 249 -3.26 15.41 -5.47
C LYS A 249 -2.52 16.71 -5.11
N HIS A 250 -3.11 17.87 -5.41
CA HIS A 250 -2.49 19.17 -5.16
C HIS A 250 -3.18 19.99 -4.05
N THR A 251 -4.41 19.63 -3.69
CA THR A 251 -5.29 20.43 -2.83
C THR A 251 -5.46 19.84 -1.43
N PHE A 252 -5.02 18.61 -1.17
CA PHE A 252 -5.09 18.05 0.18
C PHE A 252 -3.86 18.40 1.01
N PRO A 253 -4.00 18.78 2.30
CA PRO A 253 -5.25 19.06 3.02
C PRO A 253 -5.74 20.51 2.82
N GLU A 254 -7.04 20.69 2.53
CA GLU A 254 -7.69 22.02 2.46
C GLU A 254 -8.88 22.08 3.42
N LYS A 255 -8.98 23.17 4.20
CA LYS A 255 -10.00 23.32 5.26
C LYS A 255 -11.45 23.19 4.80
N THR A 256 -11.73 23.52 3.54
CA THR A 256 -13.07 23.47 2.95
C THR A 256 -13.51 22.05 2.56
N GLN A 257 -12.61 21.07 2.63
CA GLN A 257 -12.91 19.69 2.27
C GLN A 257 -13.74 19.03 3.37
N LYS A 258 -14.96 18.61 3.00
CA LYS A 258 -15.92 17.99 3.93
C LYS A 258 -15.36 16.77 4.67
N LEU A 259 -14.47 16.02 4.05
CA LEU A 259 -13.85 14.84 4.66
C LEU A 259 -13.00 15.16 5.90
N LEU A 260 -12.58 16.43 6.08
CA LEU A 260 -11.85 16.92 7.24
C LEU A 260 -12.77 17.51 8.33
N GLU A 261 -14.08 17.60 8.13
CA GLU A 261 -15.02 18.17 9.12
C GLU A 261 -14.92 17.46 10.47
N TYR A 262 -14.81 16.13 10.45
CA TYR A 262 -14.57 15.34 11.66
C TYR A 262 -13.27 15.75 12.37
N CYS A 263 -12.17 15.89 11.62
CA CYS A 263 -10.88 16.28 12.17
C CYS A 263 -10.93 17.68 12.79
N TYR A 264 -11.56 18.65 12.13
CA TYR A 264 -11.68 20.00 12.65
C TYR A 264 -12.65 20.13 13.82
N LYS A 265 -13.73 19.33 13.84
CA LYS A 265 -14.69 19.31 14.95
C LYS A 265 -14.02 18.88 16.27
N LEU A 266 -13.10 17.92 16.20
CA LEU A 266 -12.34 17.43 17.36
C LEU A 266 -10.97 18.10 17.52
N ASP A 267 -10.70 19.11 16.69
CA ASP A 267 -9.46 19.89 16.68
C ASP A 267 -8.18 19.02 16.61
N PHE A 268 -8.21 18.00 15.76
CA PHE A 268 -7.01 17.25 15.39
C PHE A 268 -6.03 18.16 14.66
N SER A 269 -4.79 18.18 15.15
CA SER A 269 -3.73 19.02 14.61
C SER A 269 -3.08 18.45 13.35
N ALA A 270 -3.12 17.12 13.19
CA ALA A 270 -2.52 16.41 12.07
C ALA A 270 -3.26 15.11 11.71
N LEU A 271 -3.00 14.65 10.49
CA LEU A 271 -3.39 13.35 9.95
C LEU A 271 -2.13 12.55 9.62
N ILE A 272 -2.13 11.27 9.97
CA ILE A 272 -1.10 10.30 9.63
C ILE A 272 -1.78 9.13 8.90
N VAL A 273 -1.34 8.82 7.70
CA VAL A 273 -1.80 7.65 6.93
C VAL A 273 -0.60 6.78 6.59
N GLU A 274 -0.62 5.54 7.03
CA GLU A 274 0.46 4.57 6.86
C GLU A 274 0.07 3.49 5.86
N ILE A 275 1.02 3.12 4.99
CA ILE A 275 1.02 1.85 4.27
C ILE A 275 2.29 1.10 4.62
N ASN A 276 2.13 -0.10 5.15
CA ASN A 276 3.21 -1.02 5.46
C ASN A 276 3.10 -2.30 4.60
N THR A 277 4.18 -2.63 3.88
CA THR A 277 4.37 -3.83 3.07
C THR A 277 5.64 -4.61 3.46
N GLU A 278 6.19 -4.34 4.65
CA GLU A 278 7.39 -4.99 5.19
C GLU A 278 7.24 -6.52 5.25
N GLU A 279 6.06 -7.01 5.63
CA GLU A 279 5.78 -8.45 5.74
C GLU A 279 5.98 -9.22 4.43
N THR A 280 5.72 -8.57 3.28
CA THR A 280 5.89 -9.18 1.96
C THR A 280 7.15 -8.71 1.23
N TYR A 281 7.91 -7.78 1.81
CA TYR A 281 9.07 -7.13 1.19
C TYR A 281 8.76 -6.65 -0.25
N THR A 282 7.66 -5.92 -0.40
CA THR A 282 7.22 -5.39 -1.71
C THR A 282 7.25 -3.87 -1.71
N PRO A 283 8.40 -3.25 -2.03
CA PRO A 283 8.52 -1.80 -2.06
C PRO A 283 7.49 -1.14 -2.98
N LEU A 284 6.85 -0.09 -2.49
CA LEU A 284 6.00 0.80 -3.29
C LEU A 284 6.78 2.07 -3.63
N TYR A 285 6.44 2.70 -4.76
CA TYR A 285 7.01 3.98 -5.15
C TYR A 285 6.10 4.75 -6.11
N SER A 286 6.45 5.99 -6.40
CA SER A 286 5.82 6.81 -7.44
C SER A 286 6.83 7.81 -8.01
N SER A 287 6.40 8.68 -8.93
CA SER A 287 7.25 9.79 -9.35
C SER A 287 7.53 10.82 -8.25
N ASN A 288 6.77 10.80 -7.15
CA ASN A 288 6.88 11.74 -6.04
C ASN A 288 7.50 11.13 -4.76
N VAL A 289 7.57 9.80 -4.69
CA VAL A 289 7.96 9.06 -3.48
C VAL A 289 8.94 7.97 -3.87
N THR A 290 10.08 7.92 -3.17
CA THR A 290 11.12 6.91 -3.37
C THR A 290 10.62 5.52 -3.00
N LYS A 291 11.29 4.49 -3.52
CA LYS A 291 11.02 3.09 -3.16
C LYS A 291 11.14 2.88 -1.65
N GLY A 292 10.13 2.24 -1.06
CA GLY A 292 10.13 1.86 0.35
C GLY A 292 9.09 0.78 0.65
N VAL A 293 9.31 0.00 1.70
CA VAL A 293 8.33 -0.99 2.19
C VAL A 293 7.41 -0.42 3.26
N HIS A 294 7.71 0.79 3.74
CA HIS A 294 6.95 1.46 4.78
C HIS A 294 6.84 2.94 4.43
N HIS A 295 5.60 3.39 4.26
CA HIS A 295 5.26 4.74 3.86
C HIS A 295 4.37 5.40 4.91
N ILE A 296 4.80 6.56 5.41
CA ILE A 296 4.05 7.35 6.37
C ILE A 296 3.75 8.71 5.73
N ALA A 297 2.50 8.93 5.37
CA ALA A 297 1.99 10.19 4.87
C ALA A 297 1.56 11.06 6.05
N ALA A 298 2.33 12.10 6.35
CA ALA A 298 2.12 13.01 7.47
C ALA A 298 1.62 14.38 6.97
N PHE A 299 0.53 14.88 7.54
CA PHE A 299 -0.07 16.16 7.15
C PHE A 299 -0.47 16.99 8.36
N ASP A 300 0.05 18.22 8.47
CA ASP A 300 -0.53 19.21 9.37
C ASP A 300 -1.89 19.67 8.82
N LEU A 301 -2.92 19.69 9.67
CA LEU A 301 -4.27 20.14 9.30
C LEU A 301 -4.47 21.64 9.57
N HIS A 302 -3.48 22.29 10.19
CA HIS A 302 -3.46 23.72 10.43
C HIS A 302 -2.23 24.36 9.81
N ASP A 303 -2.35 25.64 9.51
CA ASP A 303 -1.24 26.48 9.07
C ASP A 303 -0.15 26.52 10.16
N PRO A 304 1.06 25.98 9.89
CA PRO A 304 2.15 25.94 10.86
C PRO A 304 2.58 27.33 11.38
N GLN A 305 2.32 28.39 10.60
CA GLN A 305 2.61 29.77 11.00
C GLN A 305 1.62 30.27 12.06
N LYS A 306 0.42 29.69 12.14
CA LYS A 306 -0.64 30.07 13.09
C LYS A 306 -0.72 29.14 14.29
N ARG A 307 -0.52 27.84 14.08
CA ARG A 307 -0.50 26.80 15.12
C ARG A 307 0.73 25.95 14.89
N ARG A 308 1.53 25.74 15.93
CA ARG A 308 2.75 24.94 15.80
C ARG A 308 2.45 23.55 15.24
N SER A 309 3.26 23.09 14.28
CA SER A 309 3.13 21.78 13.63
C SER A 309 3.12 20.64 14.65
N PHE A 310 2.25 19.65 14.47
CA PHE A 310 2.23 18.44 15.30
C PHE A 310 3.59 17.73 15.29
N PHE A 311 4.23 17.68 14.13
CA PHE A 311 5.48 16.98 13.86
C PHE A 311 6.74 17.76 14.28
N SER A 312 6.57 18.82 15.08
CA SER A 312 7.70 19.52 15.71
C SER A 312 7.87 19.04 17.15
N MET A 313 8.67 18.00 17.34
CA MET A 313 9.10 17.56 18.67
C MET A 313 10.38 18.33 19.02
N THR A 314 10.19 19.50 19.63
CA THR A 314 11.23 20.38 20.22
C THR A 314 12.31 20.93 19.27
N ASN A 315 12.26 22.23 18.97
CA ASN A 315 13.45 23.09 19.18
C ASN A 315 13.16 24.59 19.17
N VAL A 316 13.88 25.27 20.05
CA VAL A 316 13.90 26.73 20.28
C VAL A 316 14.50 27.48 19.08
N ASP A 317 15.21 26.77 18.18
CA ASP A 317 15.89 27.35 17.01
C ASP A 317 15.66 26.56 15.70
N GLY A 318 14.44 26.07 15.48
CA GLY A 318 13.85 26.10 14.13
C GLY A 318 14.40 25.25 12.97
N ASP A 319 15.08 24.09 13.16
CA ASP A 319 15.52 23.32 11.98
C ASP A 319 15.50 21.78 12.02
N GLU A 320 14.79 21.14 12.96
CA GLU A 320 14.52 19.68 12.87
C GLU A 320 13.03 19.41 12.61
N LEU A 321 12.71 19.22 11.34
CA LEU A 321 11.44 18.67 10.87
C LEU A 321 11.54 17.14 10.88
N LEU A 322 10.69 16.47 11.66
CA LEU A 322 10.49 15.00 11.57
C LEU A 322 10.24 14.54 10.12
N MET A 323 9.73 15.43 9.26
CA MET A 323 9.52 15.20 7.83
C MET A 323 10.81 14.87 7.04
N LYS A 324 12.01 15.24 7.53
CA LYS A 324 13.29 14.84 6.91
C LYS A 324 13.67 13.38 7.19
N HIS A 325 13.00 12.74 8.14
CA HIS A 325 13.28 11.36 8.58
C HIS A 325 12.06 10.43 8.45
N SER A 326 10.93 10.90 7.92
CA SER A 326 9.78 10.06 7.59
C SER A 326 10.02 9.35 6.25
N GLY A 327 10.69 8.21 6.33
CA GLY A 327 11.06 7.30 5.24
C GLY A 327 11.99 6.23 5.83
N PRO A 328 12.20 5.07 5.18
CA PRO A 328 13.10 4.06 5.72
C PRO A 328 14.50 4.66 5.95
N VAL A 329 14.97 4.59 7.18
CA VAL A 329 16.39 4.78 7.51
C VAL A 329 17.03 3.42 7.27
N TYR A 330 17.89 3.32 6.26
CA TYR A 330 18.65 2.10 5.94
C TYR A 330 19.59 1.69 7.07
#